data_AF-A0A137NTJ4-F1
#
_entry.id   AF-A0A137NTJ4-F1
#
_cell.length_a   1.000
_cell.length_b   1.000
_cell.length_c   1.000
_cell.angle_alpha   90.00
_cell.angle_beta   90.00
_cell.angle_gamma   90.00
#
_symmetry.space_group_name_H-M   'P 1'
#
loop_
_entity.id
_entity.type
_entity.pdbx_description
1 polymer ?
#
loop_
_entity_poly.entity_id
_entity_poly.type
_entity_poly.pdbx_seq_one_letter_code
_entity_poly.pdbx_strand_id
1 'polypeptide(L)'
;MDQSSMLSLNIVNTWVYLPEPKTLSQYFSNNDLIELSKTCKKYRNQLKSQVFRTIIIPQNCGKLYDKINRSRKHHYKFNDVKNRLKIDLSECHHLVNQVIFKHSLTPQFVKNFFTLFPNISQVTIETKSYNLKCLIEILHNAKNLYYINLRVNSIDYESIKVKFHKFCKQLKSLKLFVPYDLDETELKFDFIDINFSNLSYLTIVNNEVLAKLSNGHPSLKSVEFNED
;
A
#
# COMPACT_ATOMS: atom_id res chain seq x y z
N MET A 1 2.73 -0.72 -70.68
CA MET A 1 2.26 0.44 -69.89
C MET A 1 1.46 -0.12 -68.75
N ASP A 2 2.11 -0.23 -67.59
CA ASP A 2 1.57 -0.77 -66.35
C ASP A 2 0.70 0.25 -65.63
N GLN A 3 -0.51 -0.14 -65.25
CA GLN A 3 -1.28 0.49 -64.18
C GLN A 3 -1.84 -0.61 -63.27
N SER A 4 -0.94 -1.25 -62.53
CA SER A 4 -1.29 -2.06 -61.37
C SER A 4 -1.78 -1.13 -60.27
N SER A 5 -3.11 -0.95 -60.19
CA SER A 5 -3.78 -0.28 -59.08
C SER A 5 -3.59 -1.07 -57.79
N MET A 6 -2.53 -0.75 -57.03
CA MET A 6 -2.43 -1.13 -55.63
C MET A 6 -3.53 -0.40 -54.86
N LEU A 7 -4.68 -1.05 -54.74
CA LEU A 7 -5.64 -0.76 -53.68
C LEU A 7 -4.94 -1.08 -52.35
N SER A 8 -4.31 -0.07 -51.76
CA SER A 8 -3.85 -0.10 -50.38
C SER A 8 -5.08 -0.27 -49.50
N LEU A 9 -5.46 -1.52 -49.25
CA LEU A 9 -6.32 -1.90 -48.14
C LEU A 9 -5.62 -1.42 -46.88
N ASN A 10 -5.99 -0.21 -46.43
CA ASN A 10 -5.76 0.23 -45.07
C ASN A 10 -6.58 -0.71 -44.17
N ILE A 11 -6.06 -1.91 -43.94
CA ILE A 11 -6.49 -2.78 -42.87
C ILE A 11 -6.04 -2.05 -41.61
N VAL A 12 -6.87 -1.11 -41.17
CA VAL A 12 -6.83 -0.65 -39.80
C VAL A 12 -7.16 -1.90 -39.00
N ASN A 13 -6.12 -2.60 -38.55
CA ASN A 13 -6.21 -3.66 -37.54
C ASN A 13 -6.72 -2.99 -36.27
N THR A 14 -8.02 -2.73 -36.24
CA THR A 14 -8.73 -2.32 -35.05
C THR A 14 -8.59 -3.51 -34.12
N TRP A 15 -7.76 -3.34 -33.08
CA TRP A 15 -7.84 -4.19 -31.90
C TRP A 15 -9.24 -3.96 -31.32
N VAL A 16 -10.21 -4.71 -31.82
CA VAL A 16 -11.63 -4.54 -31.49
C VAL A 16 -11.83 -4.81 -29.99
N TYR A 17 -11.02 -5.70 -29.43
CA TYR A 17 -11.13 -6.16 -28.06
C TYR A 17 -9.80 -6.12 -27.33
N LEU A 18 -9.78 -5.37 -26.23
CA LEU A 18 -8.73 -5.47 -25.23
C LEU A 18 -9.21 -6.50 -24.18
N PRO A 19 -8.38 -7.48 -23.77
CA PRO A 19 -8.72 -8.41 -22.71
C PRO A 19 -9.21 -7.71 -21.44
N GLU A 20 -9.94 -8.44 -20.60
CA GLU A 20 -10.43 -7.87 -19.33
C GLU A 20 -9.26 -7.30 -18.50
N PRO A 21 -9.47 -6.19 -17.77
CA PRO A 21 -8.40 -5.56 -16.99
C PRO A 21 -7.69 -6.52 -16.03
N LYS A 22 -8.43 -7.47 -15.45
CA LYS A 22 -7.87 -8.51 -14.57
C LYS A 22 -6.86 -9.39 -15.30
N THR A 23 -7.18 -9.83 -16.51
CA THR A 23 -6.27 -10.63 -17.34
C THR A 23 -5.04 -9.80 -17.70
N LEU A 24 -5.21 -8.54 -18.09
CA LEU A 24 -4.06 -7.68 -18.40
C LEU A 24 -3.13 -7.48 -17.22
N SER A 25 -3.66 -7.29 -16.00
CA SER A 25 -2.84 -7.15 -14.80
C SER A 25 -2.01 -8.39 -14.44
N GLN A 26 -2.25 -9.54 -15.08
CA GLN A 26 -1.40 -10.73 -14.92
C GLN A 26 -0.14 -10.67 -15.78
N TYR A 27 -0.17 -9.93 -16.89
CA TYR A 27 0.93 -9.87 -17.87
C TYR A 27 1.64 -8.52 -17.89
N PHE A 28 0.95 -7.44 -17.49
CA PHE A 28 1.46 -6.08 -17.53
C PHE A 28 1.67 -5.53 -16.12
N SER A 29 2.78 -4.82 -15.93
CA SER A 29 3.01 -4.06 -14.71
C SER A 29 2.04 -2.88 -14.62
N ASN A 30 1.89 -2.28 -13.43
CA ASN A 30 1.04 -1.09 -13.29
C ASN A 30 1.49 0.07 -14.20
N ASN A 31 2.80 0.21 -14.43
CA ASN A 31 3.34 1.23 -15.34
C ASN A 31 2.94 0.95 -16.79
N ASP A 32 2.99 -0.31 -17.23
CA ASP A 32 2.56 -0.69 -18.57
C ASP A 32 1.07 -0.46 -18.76
N LEU A 33 0.24 -0.75 -17.74
CA LEU A 33 -1.19 -0.46 -17.76
C LEU A 33 -1.46 1.05 -17.83
N ILE A 34 -0.66 1.86 -17.13
CA ILE A 34 -0.73 3.33 -17.21
C ILE A 34 -0.42 3.79 -18.63
N GLU A 35 0.67 3.33 -19.24
CA GLU A 35 1.02 3.70 -20.62
C GLU A 35 -0.05 3.25 -21.61
N LEU A 36 -0.54 2.02 -21.48
CA LEU A 36 -1.62 1.49 -22.31
C LEU A 36 -2.90 2.34 -22.19
N SER A 37 -3.23 2.81 -20.99
CA SER A 37 -4.40 3.66 -20.75
C SER A 37 -4.33 5.03 -21.45
N LYS A 38 -3.13 5.49 -21.83
CA LYS A 38 -2.94 6.77 -22.52
C LYS A 38 -3.28 6.69 -24.01
N THR A 39 -3.15 5.50 -24.61
CA THR A 39 -3.29 5.29 -26.06
C THR A 39 -4.67 5.70 -26.61
N CYS A 40 -5.76 5.38 -25.91
CA CYS A 40 -7.11 5.77 -26.34
C CYS A 40 -8.11 5.88 -25.17
N LYS A 41 -9.21 6.60 -25.39
CA LYS A 41 -10.29 6.80 -24.38
C LYS A 41 -10.92 5.49 -23.91
N LYS A 42 -11.09 4.51 -24.82
CA LYS A 42 -11.66 3.19 -24.49
C LYS A 42 -10.80 2.47 -23.46
N TYR A 43 -9.49 2.38 -23.70
CA TYR A 43 -8.55 1.71 -22.80
C TYR A 43 -8.41 2.45 -21.48
N ARG A 44 -8.40 3.80 -21.52
CA ARG A 44 -8.43 4.61 -20.30
C ARG A 44 -9.59 4.25 -19.39
N ASN A 45 -10.79 4.15 -19.94
CA ASN A 45 -11.99 3.82 -19.18
C ASN A 45 -11.95 2.37 -18.66
N GLN A 46 -11.53 1.43 -19.51
CA GLN A 46 -11.43 0.00 -19.16
C GLN A 46 -10.39 -0.24 -18.05
N LEU A 47 -9.23 0.44 -18.11
CA LEU A 47 -8.12 0.26 -17.18
C LEU A 47 -8.19 1.16 -15.94
N LYS A 48 -9.14 2.11 -15.90
CA LYS A 48 -9.27 3.12 -14.82
C LYS A 48 -9.16 2.50 -13.43
N SER A 49 -9.90 1.42 -13.18
CA SER A 49 -9.91 0.75 -11.86
C SER A 49 -8.60 0.09 -11.48
N GLN A 50 -7.82 -0.42 -12.44
CA GLN A 50 -6.52 -1.03 -12.18
C GLN A 50 -5.44 0.03 -12.00
N VAL A 51 -5.43 1.04 -12.88
CA VAL A 51 -4.44 2.14 -12.84
C VAL A 51 -4.50 2.90 -11.52
N PHE A 52 -5.71 3.22 -11.03
CA PHE A 52 -5.89 3.98 -9.79
C PHE A 52 -5.97 3.09 -8.54
N ARG A 53 -5.81 1.77 -8.67
CA ARG A 53 -5.90 0.83 -7.55
C ARG A 53 -4.87 1.11 -6.47
N THR A 54 -3.64 1.37 -6.90
CA THR A 54 -2.46 1.46 -6.03
C THR A 54 -1.80 2.83 -6.16
N ILE A 55 -1.70 3.54 -5.04
CA ILE A 55 -0.91 4.78 -4.96
C ILE A 55 0.47 4.47 -4.39
N ILE A 56 1.52 4.87 -5.11
CA ILE A 56 2.90 4.75 -4.64
C ILE A 56 3.41 6.14 -4.30
N ILE A 57 3.84 6.35 -3.05
CA ILE A 57 4.53 7.57 -2.61
C ILE A 57 6.04 7.28 -2.63
N PRO A 58 6.79 7.80 -3.62
CA PRO A 58 8.19 7.45 -3.80
C PRO A 58 9.11 8.08 -2.75
N GLN A 59 10.28 7.48 -2.54
CA GLN A 59 11.28 7.87 -1.54
C GLN A 59 11.72 9.34 -1.67
N ASN A 60 11.87 9.84 -2.89
CA ASN A 60 12.34 11.21 -3.15
C ASN A 60 11.27 12.30 -2.98
N CYS A 61 10.03 11.94 -2.66
CA CYS A 61 9.01 12.93 -2.30
C CYS A 61 9.39 13.72 -1.03
N GLY A 62 10.24 13.14 -0.16
CA GLY A 62 10.80 13.84 0.98
C GLY A 62 11.44 15.18 0.62
N LYS A 63 12.14 15.31 -0.51
CA LYS A 63 12.74 16.62 -0.88
C LYS A 63 11.69 17.70 -1.19
N LEU A 64 10.47 17.30 -1.57
CA LEU A 64 9.31 18.21 -1.73
C LEU A 64 8.67 18.53 -0.38
N TYR A 65 8.74 17.58 0.54
CA TYR A 65 8.34 17.71 1.94
C TYR A 65 9.55 18.23 2.73
N ASP A 66 10.35 17.41 3.43
CA ASP A 66 11.57 17.62 4.26
C ASP A 66 12.53 18.82 4.08
N LYS A 67 12.47 19.66 3.03
CA LYS A 67 13.07 21.03 3.09
C LYS A 67 12.31 21.96 4.07
N ILE A 68 11.62 21.38 5.07
CA ILE A 68 10.53 21.92 5.91
C ILE A 68 11.04 22.76 7.07
N ASN A 69 12.28 22.58 7.53
CA ASN A 69 12.63 23.01 8.88
C ASN A 69 12.98 24.50 9.09
N ARG A 70 12.63 25.43 8.18
CA ARG A 70 12.98 26.86 8.38
C ARG A 70 11.93 27.93 8.06
N SER A 71 10.72 27.65 7.57
CA SER A 71 9.75 28.75 7.39
C SER A 71 8.26 28.38 7.45
N ARG A 72 7.44 29.29 8.01
CA ARG A 72 5.97 29.23 8.08
C ARG A 72 5.27 29.22 6.70
N LYS A 73 6.00 29.40 5.59
CA LYS A 73 5.45 29.43 4.21
C LYS A 73 5.08 28.04 3.67
N HIS A 74 5.26 26.95 4.43
CA HIS A 74 5.23 25.59 3.88
C HIS A 74 3.96 24.78 4.18
N HIS A 75 3.10 25.20 5.11
CA HIS A 75 1.75 24.63 5.27
C HIS A 75 0.93 24.66 3.97
N TYR A 76 1.17 25.69 3.15
CA TYR A 76 0.54 25.86 1.85
C TYR A 76 0.88 24.70 0.89
N LYS A 77 2.13 24.23 0.83
CA LYS A 77 2.55 23.16 -0.10
C LYS A 77 1.89 21.80 0.17
N PHE A 78 1.69 21.44 1.43
CA PHE A 78 0.99 20.20 1.76
C PHE A 78 -0.49 20.29 1.40
N ASN A 79 -1.13 21.41 1.75
CA ASN A 79 -2.51 21.66 1.35
C ASN A 79 -2.65 21.68 -0.17
N ASP A 80 -1.66 22.20 -0.90
CA ASP A 80 -1.64 22.19 -2.37
C ASP A 80 -1.58 20.76 -2.92
N VAL A 81 -0.70 19.90 -2.39
CA VAL A 81 -0.65 18.50 -2.81
C VAL A 81 -1.95 17.78 -2.48
N LYS A 82 -2.48 17.97 -1.25
CA LYS A 82 -3.75 17.39 -0.83
C LYS A 82 -4.90 17.85 -1.74
N ASN A 83 -4.94 19.14 -2.07
CA ASN A 83 -5.96 19.73 -2.94
C ASN A 83 -5.83 19.21 -4.37
N ARG A 84 -4.61 19.10 -4.90
CA ARG A 84 -4.35 18.50 -6.21
C ARG A 84 -4.77 17.03 -6.24
N LEU A 85 -4.36 16.22 -5.27
CA LEU A 85 -4.82 14.83 -5.15
C LEU A 85 -6.35 14.76 -5.08
N LYS A 86 -6.99 15.66 -4.34
CA LYS A 86 -8.46 15.72 -4.26
C LYS A 86 -9.11 16.10 -5.59
N ILE A 87 -8.53 17.04 -6.34
CA ILE A 87 -9.04 17.49 -7.65
C ILE A 87 -8.81 16.39 -8.69
N ASP A 88 -7.58 15.95 -8.84
CA ASP A 88 -7.11 15.00 -9.86
C ASP A 88 -7.75 13.61 -9.68
N LEU A 89 -8.03 13.22 -8.42
CA LEU A 89 -8.65 11.93 -8.08
C LEU A 89 -10.08 12.07 -7.58
N SER A 90 -10.73 13.23 -7.78
CA SER A 90 -12.09 13.48 -7.29
C SER A 90 -13.09 12.39 -7.69
N GLU A 91 -13.01 11.90 -8.93
CA GLU A 91 -13.86 10.82 -9.44
C GLU A 91 -13.29 9.41 -9.22
N CYS A 92 -12.06 9.29 -8.73
CA CYS A 92 -11.31 8.02 -8.69
C CYS A 92 -10.88 7.60 -7.29
N HIS A 93 -11.08 8.45 -6.27
CA HIS A 93 -10.63 8.18 -4.91
C HIS A 93 -11.17 6.85 -4.34
N HIS A 94 -12.38 6.45 -4.74
CA HIS A 94 -13.01 5.21 -4.32
C HIS A 94 -12.34 3.95 -4.92
N LEU A 95 -11.57 4.09 -6.00
CA LEU A 95 -10.84 3.01 -6.67
C LEU A 95 -9.53 2.69 -5.96
N VAL A 96 -8.99 3.64 -5.19
CA VAL A 96 -7.76 3.48 -4.43
C VAL A 96 -8.02 2.53 -3.26
N ASN A 97 -7.41 1.34 -3.33
CA ASN A 97 -7.52 0.33 -2.28
C ASN A 97 -6.17 -0.09 -1.70
N GLN A 98 -5.05 0.35 -2.29
CA GLN A 98 -3.71 0.06 -1.84
C GLN A 98 -2.86 1.33 -1.82
N VAL A 99 -2.00 1.46 -0.80
CA VAL A 99 -0.96 2.49 -0.75
C VAL A 99 0.39 1.89 -0.37
N ILE A 100 1.44 2.37 -1.04
CA ILE A 100 2.85 2.00 -0.78
C ILE A 100 3.62 3.27 -0.42
N PHE A 101 4.10 3.35 0.82
CA PHE A 101 4.94 4.44 1.30
C PHE A 101 6.41 4.03 1.25
N LYS A 102 7.15 4.58 0.27
CA LYS A 102 8.61 4.41 0.16
C LYS A 102 9.40 5.49 0.89
N HIS A 103 8.71 6.51 1.41
CA HIS A 103 9.28 7.61 2.20
C HIS A 103 8.56 7.74 3.55
N SER A 104 9.25 8.30 4.55
CA SER A 104 8.60 8.76 5.78
C SER A 104 7.86 10.05 5.55
N LEU A 105 6.58 10.06 5.88
CA LEU A 105 5.72 11.24 5.86
C LEU A 105 5.36 11.58 7.30
N THR A 106 4.93 12.83 7.50
CA THR A 106 4.50 13.24 8.82
C THR A 106 3.23 12.48 9.24
N PRO A 107 3.03 12.21 10.54
CA PRO A 107 1.82 11.56 11.04
C PRO A 107 0.53 12.23 10.54
N GLN A 108 0.55 13.57 10.50
CA GLN A 108 -0.56 14.39 10.03
C GLN A 108 -0.83 14.21 8.53
N PHE A 109 0.22 14.05 7.70
CA PHE A 109 0.05 13.73 6.28
C PHE A 109 -0.69 12.41 6.12
N VAL A 110 -0.20 11.36 6.78
CA VAL A 110 -0.77 10.01 6.64
C VAL A 110 -2.21 10.00 7.12
N LYS A 111 -2.53 10.62 8.27
CA LYS A 111 -3.91 10.76 8.75
C LYS A 111 -4.82 11.44 7.72
N ASN A 112 -4.37 12.54 7.13
CA ASN A 112 -5.11 13.25 6.08
C ASN A 112 -5.26 12.41 4.80
N PHE A 113 -4.26 11.60 4.47
CA PHE A 113 -4.27 10.71 3.32
C PHE A 113 -5.33 9.60 3.46
N PHE A 114 -5.39 8.91 4.60
CA PHE A 114 -6.44 7.90 4.86
C PHE A 114 -7.84 8.51 4.95
N THR A 115 -7.94 9.79 5.31
CA THR A 115 -9.22 10.52 5.24
C THR A 115 -9.67 10.74 3.79
N LEU A 116 -8.74 10.96 2.87
CA LEU A 116 -9.03 11.17 1.45
C LEU A 116 -9.37 9.85 0.73
N PHE A 117 -8.78 8.74 1.16
CA PHE A 117 -8.93 7.43 0.56
C PHE A 117 -9.47 6.41 1.59
N PRO A 118 -10.76 6.50 1.94
CA PRO A 118 -11.35 5.67 3.00
C PRO A 118 -11.40 4.18 2.66
N ASN A 119 -11.28 3.81 1.38
CA ASN A 119 -11.36 2.42 0.89
C ASN A 119 -10.01 1.70 0.88
N ILE A 120 -8.95 2.32 1.41
CA ILE A 120 -7.65 1.65 1.52
C ILE A 120 -7.79 0.41 2.38
N SER A 121 -7.49 -0.72 1.76
CA SER A 121 -7.51 -2.04 2.36
C SER A 121 -6.14 -2.66 2.56
N GLN A 122 -5.14 -2.13 1.84
CA GLN A 122 -3.78 -2.61 1.89
C GLN A 122 -2.78 -1.45 2.03
N VAL A 123 -1.85 -1.61 2.96
CA VAL A 123 -0.79 -0.63 3.23
C VAL A 123 0.56 -1.33 3.23
N THR A 124 1.53 -0.74 2.56
CA THR A 124 2.92 -1.17 2.59
C THR A 124 3.81 0.01 2.96
N ILE A 125 4.66 -0.16 3.96
CA ILE A 125 5.58 0.87 4.46
C ILE A 125 6.99 0.30 4.36
N GLU A 126 7.74 0.76 3.36
CA GLU A 126 9.09 0.26 3.02
C GLU A 126 10.21 1.04 3.73
N THR A 127 9.88 2.23 4.26
CA THR A 127 10.87 3.11 4.91
C THR A 127 11.23 2.64 6.32
N LYS A 128 12.50 2.78 6.68
CA LYS A 128 13.02 2.54 8.04
C LYS A 128 12.73 3.69 9.02
N SER A 129 12.04 4.76 8.59
CA SER A 129 11.94 5.99 9.39
C SER A 129 10.64 6.13 10.17
N TYR A 130 9.65 5.25 9.97
CA TYR A 130 8.42 5.28 10.78
C TYR A 130 8.54 4.44 12.04
N ASN A 131 8.38 5.09 13.19
CA ASN A 131 8.13 4.39 14.44
C ASN A 131 6.75 3.69 14.38
N LEU A 132 6.69 2.43 14.80
CA LEU A 132 5.46 1.63 14.84
C LEU A 132 4.33 2.35 15.58
N LYS A 133 4.62 2.99 16.72
CA LYS A 133 3.65 3.75 17.53
C LYS A 133 2.89 4.78 16.71
N CYS A 134 3.62 5.57 15.94
CA CYS A 134 3.04 6.60 15.08
C CYS A 134 2.09 5.97 14.05
N LEU A 135 2.49 4.85 13.42
CA LEU A 135 1.67 4.18 12.44
C LEU A 135 0.38 3.62 13.06
N ILE A 136 0.46 2.98 14.22
CA ILE A 136 -0.72 2.45 14.90
C ILE A 136 -1.68 3.56 15.29
N GLU A 137 -1.18 4.69 15.81
CA GLU A 137 -2.01 5.85 16.14
C GLU A 137 -2.77 6.43 14.95
N ILE A 138 -2.26 6.26 13.73
CA ILE A 138 -2.92 6.74 12.51
C ILE A 138 -3.85 5.67 11.94
N LEU A 139 -3.36 4.43 11.85
CA LEU A 139 -4.02 3.35 11.12
C LEU A 139 -5.10 2.63 11.93
N HIS A 140 -5.11 2.71 13.26
CA HIS A 140 -6.10 1.99 14.08
C HIS A 140 -7.56 2.36 13.81
N ASN A 141 -7.82 3.50 13.16
CA ASN A 141 -9.16 3.95 12.77
C ASN A 141 -9.52 3.62 11.31
N ALA A 142 -8.61 3.02 10.54
CA ALA A 142 -8.85 2.64 9.15
C ALA A 142 -9.71 1.36 9.09
N LYS A 143 -11.03 1.52 9.00
CA LYS A 143 -12.02 0.44 9.06
C LYS A 143 -11.91 -0.61 7.94
N ASN A 144 -11.41 -0.19 6.79
CA ASN A 144 -11.29 -1.05 5.61
C ASN A 144 -9.90 -1.70 5.50
N LEU A 145 -8.98 -1.41 6.43
CA LEU A 145 -7.60 -1.89 6.37
C LEU A 145 -7.50 -3.33 6.88
N TYR A 146 -7.15 -4.25 5.97
CA TYR A 146 -7.04 -5.68 6.25
C TYR A 146 -5.64 -6.24 6.01
N TYR A 147 -4.84 -5.61 5.16
CA TYR A 147 -3.53 -6.11 4.74
C TYR A 147 -2.46 -5.07 5.06
N ILE A 148 -1.46 -5.49 5.82
CA ILE A 148 -0.39 -4.60 6.24
C ILE A 148 0.96 -5.27 6.01
N ASN A 149 1.88 -4.50 5.43
CA ASN A 149 3.30 -4.84 5.33
C ASN A 149 4.12 -3.68 5.92
N LEU A 150 4.77 -3.91 7.06
CA LEU A 150 5.53 -2.90 7.80
C LEU A 150 6.99 -3.29 7.95
N ARG A 151 7.87 -2.36 7.61
CA ARG A 151 9.24 -2.35 8.12
C ARG A 151 9.27 -1.77 9.53
N VAL A 152 9.65 -2.58 10.51
CA VAL A 152 9.75 -2.19 11.92
C VAL A 152 11.18 -1.67 12.19
N ASN A 153 11.32 -0.58 12.95
CA ASN A 153 12.62 0.07 13.18
C ASN A 153 12.92 0.38 14.66
N SER A 154 11.88 0.57 15.48
CA SER A 154 11.92 0.83 16.92
C SER A 154 10.52 0.66 17.46
N ILE A 155 10.41 0.11 18.68
CA ILE A 155 9.12 -0.19 19.29
C ILE A 155 9.05 0.36 20.71
N ASP A 156 8.32 1.47 20.88
CA ASP A 156 7.75 1.80 22.19
C ASP A 156 6.46 0.97 22.37
N TYR A 157 6.65 -0.36 22.43
CA TYR A 157 5.56 -1.34 22.35
C TYR A 157 4.59 -1.19 23.52
N GLU A 158 5.14 -1.06 24.73
CA GLU A 158 4.35 -1.03 25.95
C GLU A 158 3.32 0.11 25.94
N SER A 159 3.71 1.28 25.40
CA SER A 159 2.78 2.42 25.29
C SER A 159 1.62 2.21 24.31
N ILE A 160 1.76 1.29 23.34
CA ILE A 160 0.75 1.07 22.29
C ILE A 160 0.09 -0.31 22.33
N LYS A 161 0.52 -1.20 23.22
CA LYS A 161 0.11 -2.61 23.31
C LYS A 161 -1.39 -2.82 23.11
N VAL A 162 -2.22 -2.12 23.88
CA VAL A 162 -3.69 -2.25 23.81
C VAL A 162 -4.26 -1.81 22.46
N LYS A 163 -3.81 -0.66 21.94
CA LYS A 163 -4.26 -0.14 20.63
C LYS A 163 -3.81 -1.06 19.50
N PHE A 164 -2.57 -1.52 19.57
CA PHE A 164 -1.98 -2.37 18.55
C PHE A 164 -2.65 -3.75 18.52
N HIS A 165 -2.90 -4.36 19.67
CA HIS A 165 -3.66 -5.60 19.76
C HIS A 165 -5.07 -5.46 19.15
N LYS A 166 -5.81 -4.40 19.50
CA LYS A 166 -7.13 -4.12 18.88
C LYS A 166 -7.04 -3.94 17.37
N PHE A 167 -6.01 -3.23 16.91
CA PHE A 167 -5.76 -3.00 15.50
C PHE A 167 -5.41 -4.29 14.73
N CYS A 168 -4.58 -5.16 15.30
CA CYS A 168 -4.20 -6.40 14.64
C CYS A 168 -5.38 -7.38 14.53
N LYS A 169 -6.38 -7.34 15.44
CA LYS A 169 -7.58 -8.20 15.38
C LYS A 169 -8.46 -8.00 14.15
N GLN A 170 -8.43 -6.82 13.51
CA GLN A 170 -9.15 -6.58 12.25
C GLN A 170 -8.37 -7.02 11.01
N LEU A 171 -7.07 -7.32 11.13
CA LEU A 171 -6.23 -7.64 9.99
C LEU A 171 -6.45 -9.07 9.52
N LYS A 172 -6.34 -9.26 8.21
CA LYS A 172 -6.25 -10.56 7.54
C LYS A 172 -4.82 -10.96 7.24
N SER A 173 -3.93 -9.99 7.10
CA SER A 173 -2.51 -10.21 6.82
C SER A 173 -1.66 -9.21 7.58
N LEU A 174 -0.70 -9.71 8.34
CA LEU A 174 0.32 -8.93 9.02
C LEU A 174 1.69 -9.42 8.57
N LYS A 175 2.26 -8.72 7.59
CA LYS A 175 3.64 -8.91 7.17
C LYS A 175 4.52 -7.91 7.90
N LEU A 176 5.51 -8.41 8.61
CA LEU A 176 6.48 -7.59 9.33
C LEU A 176 7.85 -7.87 8.72
N PHE A 177 8.62 -6.81 8.56
CA PHE A 177 10.02 -6.89 8.21
C PHE A 177 10.78 -6.31 9.38
N VAL A 178 11.62 -7.13 10.01
CA VAL A 178 12.40 -6.77 11.17
C VAL A 178 13.87 -6.83 10.78
N PRO A 179 14.58 -5.68 10.77
CA PRO A 179 16.02 -5.64 10.59
C PRO A 179 16.78 -6.50 11.61
N TYR A 180 17.82 -7.22 11.17
CA TYR A 180 18.68 -8.08 12.00
C TYR A 180 19.41 -7.35 13.15
N ASP A 181 19.54 -6.03 13.05
CA ASP A 181 20.16 -5.19 14.07
C ASP A 181 19.24 -4.87 15.25
N LEU A 182 17.96 -5.29 15.19
CA LEU A 182 17.05 -5.23 16.32
C LEU A 182 17.17 -6.51 17.16
N ASP A 183 17.45 -6.33 18.45
CA ASP A 183 17.52 -7.42 19.41
C ASP A 183 16.14 -8.11 19.52
N GLU A 184 16.11 -9.44 19.42
CA GLU A 184 14.89 -10.24 19.57
C GLU A 184 14.13 -9.93 20.86
N THR A 185 14.85 -9.57 21.93
CA THR A 185 14.29 -9.22 23.24
C THR A 185 13.54 -7.89 23.24
N GLU A 186 13.80 -7.00 22.27
CA GLU A 186 13.07 -5.75 22.09
C GLU A 186 11.74 -5.95 21.33
N LEU A 187 11.60 -7.07 20.62
CA LEU A 187 10.46 -7.37 19.75
C LEU A 187 9.37 -8.14 20.49
N LYS A 188 8.61 -7.45 21.34
CA LYS A 188 7.49 -8.05 22.08
C LYS A 188 6.23 -8.23 21.21
N PHE A 189 6.31 -9.11 20.20
CA PHE A 189 5.15 -9.51 19.39
C PHE A 189 4.39 -10.72 19.96
N ASP A 190 4.69 -11.08 21.20
CA ASP A 190 4.08 -12.20 21.91
C ASP A 190 2.55 -12.08 22.02
N PHE A 191 1.95 -10.90 21.86
CA PHE A 191 0.50 -10.72 21.94
C PHE A 191 -0.31 -11.40 20.82
N ILE A 192 0.31 -11.89 19.74
CA ILE A 192 -0.39 -12.58 18.66
C ILE A 192 -0.71 -14.01 19.12
N ASP A 193 -1.99 -14.28 19.33
CA ASP A 193 -2.51 -15.55 19.86
C ASP A 193 -3.70 -16.07 19.03
N ILE A 194 -4.33 -17.15 19.48
CA ILE A 194 -5.49 -17.76 18.80
C ILE A 194 -6.72 -16.82 18.68
N ASN A 195 -6.77 -15.71 19.43
CA ASN A 195 -7.89 -14.76 19.37
C ASN A 195 -7.87 -13.89 18.11
N PHE A 196 -6.84 -14.00 17.26
CA PHE A 196 -6.70 -13.29 15.99
C PHE A 196 -7.39 -14.03 14.84
N SER A 197 -8.67 -14.41 15.03
CA SER A 197 -9.42 -15.29 14.14
C SER A 197 -9.59 -14.82 12.68
N ASN A 198 -9.32 -13.55 12.38
CA ASN A 198 -9.34 -13.03 11.01
C ASN A 198 -7.99 -13.18 10.28
N LEU A 199 -6.91 -13.42 11.03
CA LEU A 199 -5.55 -13.41 10.52
C LEU A 199 -5.30 -14.70 9.73
N SER A 200 -4.98 -14.53 8.45
CA SER A 200 -4.71 -15.62 7.49
C SER A 200 -3.26 -15.70 7.05
N TYR A 201 -2.50 -14.61 7.25
CA TYR A 201 -1.09 -14.50 6.94
C TYR A 201 -0.37 -13.78 8.08
N LEU A 202 0.78 -14.31 8.50
CA LEU A 202 1.60 -13.74 9.55
C LEU A 202 3.09 -13.97 9.27
N THR A 203 3.91 -12.93 9.46
CA THR A 203 5.36 -13.11 9.58
C THR A 203 5.75 -13.50 11.01
N ILE A 204 6.51 -14.58 11.14
CA ILE A 204 7.11 -15.05 12.38
C ILE A 204 8.41 -14.27 12.60
N VAL A 205 8.39 -13.37 13.57
CA VAL A 205 9.50 -12.43 13.85
C VAL A 205 10.43 -12.90 14.97
N ASN A 206 10.01 -13.86 15.79
CA ASN A 206 10.83 -14.46 16.84
C ASN A 206 10.25 -15.82 17.29
N ASN A 207 11.00 -16.51 18.16
CA ASN A 207 10.62 -17.81 18.69
C ASN A 207 9.38 -17.76 19.60
N GLU A 208 9.10 -16.63 20.26
CA GLU A 208 7.92 -16.49 21.11
C GLU A 208 6.62 -16.53 20.31
N VAL A 209 6.57 -15.83 19.16
CA VAL A 209 5.44 -15.89 18.23
C VAL A 209 5.28 -17.33 17.73
N LEU A 210 6.36 -18.00 17.32
CA LEU A 210 6.31 -19.39 16.86
C LEU A 210 5.76 -20.33 17.93
N ALA A 211 6.23 -20.21 19.17
CA ALA A 211 5.76 -21.04 20.29
C ALA A 211 4.27 -20.82 20.60
N LYS A 212 3.73 -19.61 20.42
CA LYS A 212 2.28 -19.38 20.59
C LYS A 212 1.45 -19.99 19.46
N LEU A 213 2.02 -20.10 18.26
CA LEU A 213 1.38 -20.74 17.12
C LEU A 213 1.45 -22.28 17.17
N SER A 214 2.34 -22.88 17.98
CA SER A 214 2.51 -24.33 18.04
C SER A 214 1.25 -25.07 18.53
N ASN A 215 0.38 -24.38 19.28
CA ASN A 215 -0.91 -24.90 19.72
C ASN A 215 -1.99 -24.87 18.62
N GLY A 216 -1.62 -24.45 17.40
CA GLY A 216 -2.51 -24.30 16.27
C GLY A 216 -3.20 -22.94 16.24
N HIS A 217 -3.32 -22.37 15.04
CA HIS A 217 -4.03 -21.12 14.80
C HIS A 217 -4.95 -21.31 13.57
N PRO A 218 -6.22 -21.70 13.78
CA PRO A 218 -7.06 -22.29 12.72
C PRO A 218 -7.34 -21.35 11.53
N SER A 219 -7.24 -20.03 11.73
CA SER A 219 -7.42 -19.06 10.64
C SER A 219 -6.17 -18.83 9.79
N LEU A 220 -4.97 -19.16 10.29
CA LEU A 220 -3.72 -18.96 9.56
C LEU A 220 -3.61 -19.97 8.43
N LYS A 221 -3.40 -19.46 7.21
CA LYS A 221 -3.23 -20.27 5.99
C LYS A 221 -1.78 -20.28 5.53
N SER A 222 -1.02 -19.24 5.87
CA SER A 222 0.36 -19.06 5.45
C SER A 222 1.13 -18.36 6.56
N VAL A 223 2.37 -18.80 6.75
CA VAL A 223 3.35 -18.15 7.61
C VAL A 223 4.64 -17.96 6.82
N GLU A 224 5.36 -16.90 7.13
CA GLU A 224 6.67 -16.59 6.55
C GLU A 224 7.61 -16.31 7.72
N PHE A 225 8.85 -16.78 7.65
CA PHE A 225 9.87 -16.38 8.62
C PHE A 225 10.45 -15.05 8.19
N ASN A 226 10.82 -14.21 9.15
CA ASN A 226 11.53 -12.98 8.82
C ASN A 226 12.89 -13.35 8.19
N GLU A 227 13.02 -13.17 6.88
CA GLU A 227 14.25 -13.39 6.11
C GLU A 227 14.97 -12.04 5.97
N ASP A 228 15.97 -11.80 6.82
CA ASP A 228 16.84 -10.62 6.76
C ASP A 228 18.26 -10.95 7.23
#